data_AF-A0A952A712-F1
#
_entry.id   AF-A0A952A712-F1
#
_cell.length_a   1.000
_cell.length_b   1.000
_cell.length_c   1.000
_cell.angle_alpha   90.00
_cell.angle_beta   90.00
_cell.angle_gamma   90.00
#
_symmetry.space_group_name_H-M   'P 1'
#
loop_
_entity.id
_entity.type
_entity.pdbx_description
1 polymer ?
#
loop_
_entity_poly.entity_id
_entity_poly.type
_entity_poly.pdbx_seq_one_letter_code
_entity_poly.pdbx_strand_id
1 'polypeptide(L)'
;PAPAAGADRAVLVVRDTGGRVIAREEIPPQAGPYLWFGGDAAGNPLPQGRYGLSVESWRDGEAIGESPVGHYATITEIRSHGGTITLVLDGGDEVPAEAVTALRAPQG
;
A
#
# COMPACT_ATOMS: atom_id res chain seq x y z
N PRO A 1 -2.53 -5.92 -5.05
CA PRO A 1 -3.33 -4.72 -5.38
C PRO A 1 -4.64 -5.09 -6.10
N ALA A 2 -5.63 -4.18 -6.08
CA ALA A 2 -6.92 -4.40 -6.74
C ALA A 2 -7.33 -3.11 -7.49
N PRO A 3 -7.03 -3.02 -8.80
CA PRO A 3 -7.50 -1.91 -9.64
C PRO A 3 -9.03 -1.83 -9.69
N ALA A 4 -9.56 -0.65 -9.98
CA ALA A 4 -10.99 -0.43 -10.13
C ALA A 4 -11.58 -1.29 -11.25
N ALA A 5 -12.83 -1.72 -11.07
CA ALA A 5 -13.52 -2.53 -12.07
C ALA A 5 -13.54 -1.81 -13.41
N GLY A 6 -13.00 -2.49 -14.43
CA GLY A 6 -12.96 -1.95 -15.78
C GLY A 6 -11.68 -1.20 -16.17
N ALA A 7 -10.72 -1.06 -15.27
CA ALA A 7 -9.41 -0.51 -15.62
C ALA A 7 -8.73 -1.37 -16.71
N ASP A 8 -8.12 -0.72 -17.71
CA ASP A 8 -7.24 -1.35 -18.70
C ASP A 8 -5.76 -1.21 -18.32
N ARG A 9 -5.46 -0.29 -17.39
CA ARG A 9 -4.13 0.01 -16.89
C ARG A 9 -4.15 0.30 -15.39
N ALA A 10 -3.08 -0.09 -14.72
CA ALA A 10 -2.88 0.15 -13.29
C ALA A 10 -1.48 0.73 -13.06
N VAL A 11 -1.40 1.76 -12.21
CA VAL A 11 -0.14 2.44 -11.87
C VAL A 11 0.04 2.39 -10.36
N LEU A 12 1.11 1.75 -9.90
CA LEU A 12 1.56 1.87 -8.52
C LEU A 12 2.12 3.27 -8.30
N VAL A 13 1.57 3.98 -7.32
CA VAL A 13 2.01 5.31 -6.94
C VAL A 13 2.67 5.23 -5.57
N VAL A 14 3.90 5.74 -5.49
CA VAL A 14 4.69 5.76 -4.27
C VAL A 14 4.81 7.21 -3.78
N ARG A 15 4.39 7.44 -2.54
CA ARG A 15 4.47 8.74 -1.86
C ARG A 15 5.39 8.69 -0.66
N ASP A 16 6.17 9.75 -0.45
CA ASP A 16 6.93 9.94 0.79
C ASP A 16 6.02 10.32 1.97
N THR A 17 6.60 10.45 3.16
CA THR A 17 5.87 10.83 4.38
C THR A 17 5.27 12.23 4.33
N GLY A 18 5.73 13.09 3.41
CA GLY A 18 5.14 14.40 3.13
C GLY A 18 3.96 14.33 2.14
N GLY A 19 3.61 13.14 1.65
CA GLY A 19 2.54 12.93 0.67
C GLY A 19 2.94 13.25 -0.77
N ARG A 20 4.22 13.57 -1.03
CA ARG A 20 4.69 13.88 -2.37
C ARG A 20 4.89 12.58 -3.15
N VAL A 21 4.38 12.54 -4.38
CA VAL A 21 4.64 11.43 -5.29
C VAL A 21 6.12 11.45 -5.69
N ILE A 22 6.83 10.36 -5.41
CA ILE A 22 8.25 10.22 -5.70
C ILE A 22 8.53 9.18 -6.78
N ALA A 23 7.60 8.27 -7.02
CA ALA A 23 7.69 7.29 -8.09
C ALA A 23 6.30 6.89 -8.58
N ARG A 24 6.25 6.52 -9.86
CA ARG A 24 5.11 5.86 -10.51
C ARG A 24 5.65 4.70 -11.31
N GLU A 25 5.02 3.54 -11.18
CA GLU A 25 5.38 2.32 -11.91
C GLU A 25 4.13 1.69 -12.49
N GLU A 26 4.17 1.28 -13.75
CA GLU A 26 3.06 0.54 -14.35
C GLU A 26 3.10 -0.91 -13.87
N ILE A 27 1.97 -1.39 -13.37
CA ILE A 27 1.83 -2.75 -12.85
C ILE A 27 0.76 -3.51 -13.65
N PRO A 28 0.79 -4.86 -13.64
CA PRO A 28 -0.26 -5.64 -14.27
C PRO A 28 -1.66 -5.21 -13.77
N PRO A 29 -2.63 -4.95 -14.66
CA PRO A 29 -3.96 -4.47 -14.27
C PRO A 29 -4.84 -5.57 -13.67
N GLN A 30 -4.34 -6.81 -13.56
CA GLN A 30 -5.05 -7.90 -12.89
C GLN A 30 -4.89 -7.81 -11.37
N ALA A 31 -5.97 -8.07 -10.64
CA ALA A 31 -5.90 -8.19 -9.19
C ALA A 31 -5.00 -9.37 -8.79
N GLY A 32 -4.11 -9.14 -7.82
CA GLY A 32 -3.18 -10.17 -7.37
C GLY A 32 -2.07 -9.63 -6.48
N PRO A 33 -1.21 -10.52 -5.94
CA PRO A 33 0.00 -10.11 -5.26
C PRO A 33 0.95 -9.44 -6.27
N TYR A 34 1.65 -8.41 -5.80
CA TYR A 34 2.68 -7.72 -6.56
C TYR A 34 3.85 -7.47 -5.63
N LEU A 35 5.06 -7.86 -6.06
CA LEU A 35 6.27 -7.67 -5.29
C LEU A 35 6.93 -6.37 -5.75
N TRP A 36 6.95 -5.38 -4.85
CA TRP A 36 7.65 -4.14 -5.07
C TRP A 36 9.02 -4.19 -4.39
N PHE A 37 10.07 -3.89 -5.14
CA PHE A 37 11.46 -3.98 -4.65
C PHE A 37 11.97 -2.70 -3.98
N GLY A 38 11.10 -1.71 -3.74
CA GLY A 38 11.50 -0.44 -3.14
C GLY A 38 12.26 0.48 -4.11
N GLY A 39 11.98 0.35 -5.41
CA GLY A 39 12.62 1.15 -6.47
C GLY A 39 11.63 2.00 -7.27
N ASP A 40 12.18 2.84 -8.13
CA ASP A 40 11.44 3.52 -9.21
C ASP A 40 11.24 2.60 -10.43
N ALA A 41 10.53 3.10 -11.45
CA ALA A 41 10.26 2.35 -12.68
C ALA A 41 11.51 2.02 -13.51
N ALA A 42 12.65 2.65 -13.24
CA ALA A 42 13.94 2.31 -13.86
C ALA A 42 14.73 1.28 -13.03
N GLY A 43 14.19 0.84 -11.88
CA GLY A 43 14.84 -0.08 -10.96
C GLY A 43 15.86 0.59 -10.04
N ASN A 44 15.93 1.93 -10.01
CA ASN A 44 16.81 2.61 -9.06
C ASN A 44 16.20 2.49 -7.65
N PRO A 45 16.99 2.13 -6.63
CA PRO A 45 16.49 2.05 -5.27
C PRO A 45 16.05 3.43 -4.78
N LEU A 46 14.90 3.49 -4.11
CA LEU A 46 14.48 4.68 -3.40
C LEU A 46 15.27 4.81 -2.09
N PRO A 47 15.39 6.03 -1.53
CA PRO A 47 16.00 6.22 -0.21
C PRO A 47 15.38 5.32 0.86
N GLN A 48 16.12 5.01 1.92
CA GLN A 48 15.53 4.31 3.06
C GLN A 48 14.50 5.22 3.74
N GLY A 49 13.28 4.72 3.95
CA GLY A 49 12.21 5.50 4.57
C GLY A 49 10.87 4.78 4.53
N ARG A 50 9.83 5.45 5.04
CA ARG A 50 8.45 5.00 4.95
C ARG A 50 7.79 5.57 3.70
N TYR A 51 6.95 4.76 3.08
CA TYR A 51 6.26 5.11 1.86
C TYR A 51 4.78 4.73 1.92
N GLY A 52 3.93 5.61 1.41
CA GLY A 52 2.53 5.31 1.11
C GLY A 52 2.42 4.75 -0.29
N LEU A 53 1.76 3.59 -0.42
CA LEU A 53 1.53 2.92 -1.71
C LEU A 53 0.04 2.87 -2.03
N SER A 54 -0.29 3.25 -3.24
CA SER A 54 -1.64 3.16 -3.81
C SER A 54 -1.58 2.72 -5.27
N VAL A 55 -2.72 2.31 -5.82
CA VAL A 55 -2.87 2.03 -7.24
C VAL A 55 -3.85 3.00 -7.84
N GLU A 56 -3.37 3.80 -8.79
CA GLU A 56 -4.21 4.55 -9.72
C GLU A 56 -4.70 3.59 -10.81
N SER A 57 -6.00 3.59 -11.04
CA SER A 57 -6.70 2.79 -12.05
C SER A 57 -7.06 3.67 -13.23
N TRP A 58 -6.80 3.19 -14.44
CA TRP A 58 -6.97 3.96 -15.67
C TRP A 58 -7.82 3.19 -16.68
N ARG A 59 -8.55 3.92 -17.53
CA ARG A 59 -9.29 3.41 -18.68
C ARG A 59 -9.21 4.41 -19.82
N ASP A 60 -8.84 3.95 -21.01
CA ASP A 60 -8.80 4.75 -22.24
C ASP A 60 -7.99 6.06 -22.08
N GLY A 61 -6.96 6.05 -21.23
CA GLY A 61 -6.11 7.22 -20.95
C GLY A 61 -6.61 8.15 -19.84
N GLU A 62 -7.74 7.85 -19.19
CA GLU A 62 -8.29 8.63 -18.08
C GLU A 62 -8.20 7.89 -16.74
N ALA A 63 -7.89 8.63 -15.66
CA ALA A 63 -7.88 8.07 -14.32
C ALA A 63 -9.31 7.87 -13.81
N ILE A 64 -9.66 6.64 -13.44
CA ILE A 64 -11.00 6.26 -12.98
C ILE A 64 -11.06 5.96 -11.48
N GLY A 65 -9.93 5.98 -10.78
CA GLY A 65 -9.89 5.86 -9.33
C GLY A 65 -8.49 5.62 -8.78
N GLU A 66 -8.36 5.72 -7.46
CA GLU A 66 -7.14 5.40 -6.72
C GLU A 66 -7.51 4.62 -5.46
N SER A 67 -6.81 3.51 -5.19
CA SER A 67 -7.05 2.68 -4.01
C SER A 67 -5.75 2.37 -3.24
N PRO A 68 -5.78 2.32 -1.90
CA PRO A 68 -4.60 1.96 -1.13
C PRO A 68 -4.19 0.51 -1.37
N VAL A 69 -2.89 0.23 -1.27
CA VAL A 69 -2.37 -1.14 -1.33
C VAL A 69 -2.39 -1.76 0.07
N GLY A 70 -3.16 -2.84 0.24
CA GLY A 70 -3.07 -3.68 1.43
C GLY A 70 -1.74 -4.44 1.47
N HIS A 71 -1.10 -4.47 2.63
CA HIS A 71 0.14 -5.21 2.89
C HIS A 71 0.02 -5.97 4.22
N TYR A 72 0.88 -6.97 4.39
CA TYR A 72 1.02 -7.65 5.68
C TYR A 72 2.14 -7.00 6.49
N ALA A 73 1.87 -6.75 7.77
CA ALA A 73 2.85 -6.30 8.74
C ALA A 73 2.63 -7.05 10.06
N THR A 74 3.70 -7.21 10.83
CA THR A 74 3.61 -7.79 12.18
C THR A 74 3.04 -6.75 13.13
N ILE A 75 2.08 -7.14 13.96
CA ILE A 75 1.60 -6.30 15.07
C ILE A 75 2.56 -6.47 16.24
N THR A 76 3.10 -5.38 16.77
CA THR A 76 4.06 -5.37 17.88
C THR A 76 3.43 -4.95 19.21
N GLU A 77 2.39 -4.12 19.17
CA GLU A 77 1.66 -3.65 20.36
C GLU A 77 0.17 -3.45 20.02
N ILE A 78 -0.71 -3.73 20.97
CA ILE A 78 -2.13 -3.38 20.90
C ILE A 78 -2.43 -2.39 22.01
N ARG A 79 -2.94 -1.21 21.64
CA ARG A 79 -3.34 -0.16 22.57
C ARG A 79 -4.86 -0.05 22.60
N SER A 80 -5.43 -0.03 23.80
CA SER A 80 -6.86 0.20 24.01
C SER A 80 -7.03 1.44 24.87
N HIS A 81 -7.72 2.45 24.35
CA HIS A 81 -8.02 3.67 25.07
C HIS A 81 -9.40 4.19 24.68
N GLY A 82 -10.27 4.47 25.66
CA GLY A 82 -11.58 5.07 25.40
C GLY A 82 -12.51 4.24 24.51
N GLY A 83 -12.32 2.92 24.43
CA GLY A 83 -13.09 2.03 23.55
C GLY A 83 -12.56 1.91 22.12
N THR A 84 -11.51 2.66 21.77
CA THR A 84 -10.80 2.53 20.49
C THR A 84 -9.61 1.59 20.64
N ILE A 85 -9.45 0.68 19.67
CA ILE A 85 -8.31 -0.23 19.60
C ILE A 85 -7.39 0.23 18.46
N THR A 86 -6.14 0.50 18.80
CA THR A 86 -5.07 0.85 17.85
C THR A 86 -4.01 -0.24 17.86
N LEU A 87 -3.56 -0.63 16.67
CA LEU A 87 -2.51 -1.63 16.48
C LEU A 87 -1.24 -0.89 16.06
N VAL A 88 -0.14 -1.16 16.77
CA VAL A 88 1.19 -0.68 16.38
C VAL A 88 1.84 -1.78 15.54
N LEU A 89 2.17 -1.44 14.31
CA LEU A 89 2.84 -2.33 13.37
C LEU A 89 4.36 -2.28 13.58
N ASP A 90 5.04 -3.34 13.16
CA ASP A 90 6.49 -3.32 13.02
C ASP A 90 6.90 -2.18 12.06
N GLY A 91 7.86 -1.35 12.49
CA GLY A 91 8.14 -0.04 11.86
C GLY A 91 7.49 1.16 12.57
N GLY A 92 6.59 0.91 13.53
CA GLY A 92 5.98 1.91 14.43
C GLY A 92 4.79 2.67 13.83
N ASP A 93 4.24 2.20 12.71
CA ASP A 93 3.00 2.76 12.16
C ASP A 93 1.80 2.33 13.00
N GLU A 94 0.84 3.23 13.20
CA GLU A 94 -0.36 2.98 13.99
C GLU A 94 -1.57 2.85 13.06
N VAL A 95 -2.32 1.76 13.19
CA VAL A 95 -3.53 1.51 12.41
C VAL A 95 -4.71 1.22 13.34
N PRO A 96 -5.91 1.79 13.06
CA PRO A 96 -7.11 1.45 13.82
C PRO A 96 -7.51 0.00 13.52
N ALA A 97 -8.03 -0.69 14.53
CA ALA A 97 -8.41 -2.10 14.38
C ALA A 97 -9.47 -2.31 13.28
N GLU A 98 -10.34 -1.32 13.01
CA GLU A 98 -11.36 -1.41 11.97
C GLU A 98 -10.78 -1.37 10.54
N ALA A 99 -9.52 -0.94 10.37
CA ALA A 99 -8.84 -0.94 9.07
C ALA A 99 -8.19 -2.28 8.70
N VAL A 100 -8.17 -3.25 9.61
CA VAL A 100 -7.59 -4.58 9.35
C VAL A 100 -8.54 -5.41 8.51
N THR A 101 -8.07 -5.85 7.34
CA THR A 101 -8.86 -6.67 6.41
C THR A 101 -8.54 -8.16 6.49
N ALA A 102 -7.37 -8.55 7.02
CA ALA A 102 -6.95 -9.94 7.14
C ALA A 102 -5.90 -10.13 8.24
N LEU A 103 -5.85 -11.34 8.80
CA LEU A 103 -4.81 -11.80 9.72
C LEU A 103 -4.20 -13.10 9.20
N ARG A 104 -2.92 -13.33 9.51
CA ARG A 104 -2.18 -14.56 9.18
C ARG A 104 -1.24 -14.90 10.33
N ALA A 105 -1.13 -16.18 10.68
CA ALA A 105 -0.12 -16.63 11.63
C ALA A 105 1.29 -16.42 11.04
N PRO A 106 2.29 -16.02 11.86
CA PRO A 106 3.67 -15.93 11.41
C PRO A 106 4.16 -17.31 10.96
N GLN A 107 4.94 -17.34 9.88
CA GLN A 107 5.66 -18.54 9.48
C GLN A 107 6.98 -18.51 10.25
N GLY A 108 7.14 -19.46 11.17
CA GLY A 108 8.36 -19.64 11.96
C GLY A 108 9.48 -20.32 11.20
#